data_AF-A0A3L6EQZ4-F1
#
_entry.id   AF-A0A3L6EQZ4-F1
#
_cell.length_a   1.000
_cell.length_b   1.000
_cell.length_c   1.000
_cell.angle_alpha   90.00
_cell.angle_beta   90.00
_cell.angle_gamma   90.00
#
_symmetry.space_group_name_H-M   'P 1'
#
loop_
_entity.id
_entity.type
_entity.pdbx_description
1 polymer ?
#
loop_
_entity_poly.entity_id
_entity_poly.type
_entity_poly.pdbx_seq_one_letter_code
_entity_poly.pdbx_strand_id
1 'polypeptide(L)'
;MLNELSTCSQMFYPIPSLLFDCLELREVSQKEQTQRTKINFSSLLKVPKNLLKSRDFQEECILSAIQILSAHFAQWSYHVSFPEVATIPLVLLKRLHEQTTVESLRHPIKCLIDQVPKNLLKSRDFQEECILSAIQILSAHFAQWSYHVSFPEVATIPLVLLKRLHEQTTVESLRHPIKCLIDQVTKNKDFIERKKRGCILFTK
;
A
#
# COMPACT_ATOMS: atom_id res chain seq x y z
N MET A 1 18.66 -9.07 2.67
CA MET A 1 19.29 -7.93 3.39
C MET A 1 18.40 -6.70 3.56
N LEU A 2 18.05 -5.91 2.53
CA LEU A 2 17.26 -4.67 2.76
C LEU A 2 15.82 -4.92 3.24
N ASN A 3 15.13 -5.94 2.70
CA ASN A 3 13.80 -6.34 3.20
C ASN A 3 13.87 -6.87 4.65
N GLU A 4 14.94 -7.57 5.02
CA GLU A 4 15.14 -8.06 6.39
C GLU A 4 15.39 -6.90 7.35
N LEU A 5 16.24 -5.95 6.98
CA LEU A 5 16.45 -4.72 7.75
C LEU A 5 15.16 -3.92 7.91
N SER A 6 14.36 -3.84 6.85
CA SER A 6 13.02 -3.25 6.90
C SER A 6 12.13 -3.92 7.94
N THR A 7 12.14 -5.25 7.99
CA THR A 7 11.38 -6.03 8.97
C THR A 7 11.90 -5.80 10.40
N CYS A 8 13.21 -5.77 10.61
CA CYS A 8 13.80 -5.58 11.94
C CYS A 8 13.63 -4.14 12.47
N SER A 9 13.73 -3.14 11.59
CA SER A 9 13.65 -1.72 11.97
C SER A 9 12.24 -1.13 11.87
N GLN A 10 11.28 -1.87 11.31
CA GLN A 10 9.93 -1.38 11.00
C GLN A 10 9.95 -0.09 10.16
N MET A 11 10.99 0.09 9.36
CA MET A 11 11.20 1.26 8.52
C MET A 11 10.99 0.90 7.05
N PHE A 12 10.40 1.81 6.29
CA PHE A 12 10.30 1.68 4.84
C PHE A 12 11.65 1.99 4.19
N TYR A 13 12.09 1.10 3.31
CA TYR A 13 13.26 1.31 2.45
C TYR A 13 12.78 1.28 1.00
N PRO A 14 13.15 2.28 0.16
CA PRO A 14 12.66 2.40 -1.22
C PRO A 14 13.41 1.45 -2.17
N ILE A 15 13.38 0.15 -1.85
CA ILE A 15 14.06 -0.93 -2.58
C ILE A 15 13.73 -0.92 -4.07
N PRO A 16 12.47 -0.69 -4.52
CA PRO A 16 12.20 -0.68 -5.95
C PRO A 16 13.02 0.36 -6.72
N SER A 17 13.21 1.56 -6.15
CA SER A 17 14.00 2.62 -6.80
C SER A 17 15.47 2.25 -6.97
N LEU A 18 16.03 1.46 -6.05
CA LEU A 18 17.41 0.97 -6.11
C LEU A 18 17.61 -0.15 -7.14
N LEU A 19 16.52 -0.81 -7.56
CA LEU A 19 16.56 -1.94 -8.49
C LEU A 19 16.25 -1.53 -9.93
N PHE A 20 15.78 -0.30 -10.17
CA PHE A 20 15.40 0.14 -11.51
C PHE A 20 16.55 0.09 -12.52
N ASP A 21 17.76 0.46 -12.09
CA ASP A 21 18.96 0.37 -12.94
C ASP A 21 19.22 -1.07 -13.41
N CYS A 22 18.90 -2.08 -12.59
CA CYS A 22 19.02 -3.49 -12.98
C CYS A 22 17.93 -3.92 -13.96
N LEU A 23 16.74 -3.33 -13.88
CA LEU A 23 15.60 -3.65 -14.76
C LEU A 23 15.68 -2.93 -16.12
N GLU A 24 16.48 -1.87 -16.23
CA GLU A 24 16.69 -1.10 -17.47
C GLU A 24 17.85 -1.63 -18.33
N LEU A 25 18.47 -2.76 -17.97
CA LEU A 25 19.58 -3.37 -18.72
C LEU A 25 19.17 -3.72 -20.16
N ARG A 26 19.47 -2.80 -21.08
CA ARG A 26 19.48 -3.01 -22.53
C ARG A 26 20.85 -3.54 -22.92
N GLU A 27 20.86 -4.44 -23.89
CA GLU A 27 22.05 -5.07 -24.50
C GLU A 27 22.51 -6.38 -23.85
N VAL A 28 21.65 -7.40 -23.93
CA VAL A 28 22.14 -8.78 -24.00
C VAL A 28 22.74 -8.96 -25.40
N SER A 29 24.05 -8.80 -25.53
CA SER A 29 24.74 -9.13 -26.78
C SER A 29 24.56 -10.63 -27.08
N GLN A 30 24.04 -10.97 -28.26
CA GLN A 30 23.68 -12.34 -28.65
C GLN A 30 24.87 -13.31 -28.75
N LYS A 31 26.11 -12.85 -28.52
CA LYS A 31 27.31 -13.51 -29.05
C LYS A 31 27.99 -14.57 -28.18
N GLU A 32 27.54 -14.87 -26.96
CA GLU A 32 28.26 -15.84 -26.13
C GLU A 32 27.30 -16.90 -25.55
N GLN A 33 27.01 -17.93 -26.35
CA GLN A 33 26.60 -19.24 -25.82
C GLN A 33 27.85 -19.93 -25.25
N THR A 34 28.22 -19.55 -24.04
CA THR A 34 29.10 -20.41 -23.21
C THR A 34 28.23 -21.06 -22.13
N GLN A 35 28.64 -22.22 -21.65
CA GLN A 35 27.91 -23.02 -20.65
C GLN A 35 27.35 -22.17 -19.52
N ARG A 36 26.05 -22.36 -19.22
CA ARG A 36 25.31 -21.62 -18.19
C ARG A 36 26.00 -21.77 -16.84
N THR A 37 26.79 -20.77 -16.48
CA THR A 37 27.55 -20.81 -15.23
C THR A 37 26.64 -20.28 -14.13
N LYS A 38 26.25 -21.15 -13.19
CA LYS A 38 25.39 -20.75 -12.08
C LYS A 38 26.15 -19.79 -11.17
N ILE A 39 25.78 -18.51 -11.19
CA ILE A 39 26.42 -17.46 -10.41
C ILE A 39 25.76 -17.40 -9.03
N ASN A 40 26.57 -17.46 -7.97
CA ASN A 40 26.08 -17.29 -6.61
C ASN A 40 26.56 -15.95 -6.05
N PHE A 41 25.66 -14.97 -5.98
CA PHE A 41 25.96 -13.63 -5.46
C PHE A 41 26.37 -13.64 -3.98
N SER A 42 25.99 -14.64 -3.19
CA SER A 42 26.33 -14.70 -1.77
C SER A 42 27.81 -14.99 -1.49
N SER A 43 28.51 -15.65 -2.43
CA SER A 43 29.93 -16.02 -2.28
C SER A 43 30.87 -15.19 -3.15
N LEU A 44 30.34 -14.32 -4.01
CA LEU A 44 31.10 -13.53 -4.97
C LEU A 44 31.52 -12.18 -4.37
N LEU A 45 32.76 -12.13 -3.86
CA LEU A 45 33.34 -10.88 -3.32
C LEU A 45 33.72 -9.87 -4.41
N LYS A 46 34.01 -10.34 -5.63
CA LYS A 46 34.36 -9.50 -6.78
C LYS A 46 33.96 -10.18 -8.07
N VAL A 47 33.14 -9.51 -8.87
CA VAL A 47 32.77 -9.99 -10.20
C VAL A 47 33.88 -9.69 -11.21
N PRO A 48 34.40 -10.69 -11.94
CA PRO A 48 35.36 -10.47 -13.01
C PRO A 48 34.80 -9.56 -14.13
N LYS A 49 35.62 -8.66 -14.68
CA LYS A 49 35.15 -7.67 -15.70
C LYS A 49 34.59 -8.32 -16.97
N ASN A 50 35.12 -9.46 -17.37
CA ASN A 50 34.64 -10.26 -18.49
C ASN A 50 33.23 -10.82 -18.23
N LEU A 51 32.92 -11.14 -16.97
CA LEU A 51 31.65 -11.73 -16.59
C LEU A 51 30.52 -10.68 -16.49
N LEU A 52 30.85 -9.42 -16.21
CA LEU A 52 29.86 -8.31 -16.15
C LEU A 52 29.08 -8.11 -17.46
N LYS A 53 29.68 -8.45 -18.60
CA LYS A 53 29.07 -8.33 -19.92
C LYS A 53 28.41 -9.63 -20.40
N SER A 54 28.55 -10.72 -19.63
CA SER A 54 27.96 -11.99 -20.04
C SER A 54 26.45 -11.96 -19.88
N ARG A 55 25.77 -12.60 -20.83
CA ARG A 55 24.31 -12.76 -20.79
C ARG A 55 23.85 -13.43 -19.50
N ASP A 56 24.52 -14.50 -19.10
CA ASP A 56 24.16 -15.28 -17.91
C ASP A 56 24.22 -14.42 -16.63
N PHE A 57 25.23 -13.55 -16.51
CA PHE A 57 25.34 -12.66 -15.36
C PHE A 57 24.24 -11.60 -15.34
N GLN A 58 23.97 -10.96 -16.49
CA GLN A 58 22.89 -9.98 -16.58
C GLN A 58 21.52 -10.60 -16.30
N GLU A 59 21.26 -11.80 -16.82
CA GLU A 59 20.03 -12.55 -16.58
C GLU A 59 19.87 -12.86 -15.09
N GLU A 60 20.91 -13.36 -14.41
CA GLU A 60 20.87 -13.67 -12.99
C GLU A 60 20.70 -12.41 -12.12
N CYS A 61 21.28 -11.27 -12.52
CA CYS A 61 21.05 -9.96 -11.89
C CYS A 61 19.57 -9.57 -11.94
N ILE A 62 18.93 -9.70 -13.11
CA ILE A 62 17.51 -9.38 -13.29
C ILE A 62 16.63 -10.35 -12.48
N LEU A 63 16.92 -11.66 -12.51
CA LEU A 63 16.20 -12.65 -11.70
C LEU A 63 16.30 -12.35 -10.20
N SER A 64 17.49 -11.99 -9.73
CA SER A 64 17.70 -11.60 -8.34
C SER A 64 16.92 -10.32 -7.98
N ALA A 65 16.91 -9.32 -8.86
CA ALA A 65 16.12 -8.10 -8.67
C ALA A 65 14.61 -8.40 -8.60
N ILE A 66 14.10 -9.27 -9.47
CA ILE A 66 12.69 -9.73 -9.46
C ILE A 66 12.37 -10.43 -8.14
N GLN A 67 13.26 -11.30 -7.65
CA GLN A 67 13.05 -12.00 -6.39
C GLN A 67 13.02 -11.04 -5.19
N ILE A 68 13.93 -10.07 -5.14
CA ILE A 68 13.98 -9.05 -4.08
C ILE A 68 12.71 -8.18 -4.12
N LEU A 69 12.28 -7.77 -5.32
CA LEU A 69 11.08 -6.96 -5.51
C LEU A 69 9.81 -7.74 -5.13
N SER A 70 9.74 -9.03 -5.47
CA SER A 70 8.64 -9.91 -5.07
C SER A 70 8.52 -10.02 -3.55
N ALA A 71 9.65 -10.26 -2.86
CA ALA A 71 9.68 -10.30 -1.39
C ALA A 71 9.28 -8.94 -0.78
N HIS A 72 9.71 -7.84 -1.38
CA HIS A 72 9.32 -6.50 -0.95
C HIS A 72 7.81 -6.29 -1.07
N PHE A 73 7.22 -6.64 -2.21
CA PHE A 73 5.78 -6.52 -2.40
C PHE A 73 4.97 -7.41 -1.47
N ALA A 74 5.43 -8.63 -1.19
CA ALA A 74 4.80 -9.49 -0.20
C ALA A 74 4.80 -8.83 1.19
N GLN A 75 5.95 -8.32 1.63
CA GLN A 75 6.12 -7.68 2.94
C GLN A 75 5.18 -6.48 3.13
N TRP A 76 4.98 -5.66 2.09
CA TRP A 76 4.20 -4.42 2.17
C TRP A 76 2.75 -4.56 1.69
N SER A 77 2.32 -5.76 1.26
CA SER A 77 1.01 -5.97 0.61
C SER A 77 -0.21 -5.56 1.41
N TYR A 78 -0.13 -5.54 2.75
CA TYR A 78 -1.21 -5.11 3.65
C TYR A 78 -1.07 -3.67 4.14
N HIS A 79 -0.01 -2.97 3.74
CA HIS A 79 0.18 -1.57 4.15
C HIS A 79 -0.74 -0.65 3.34
N VAL A 80 -1.24 0.42 3.97
CA VAL A 80 -2.11 1.41 3.31
C VAL A 80 -1.43 2.05 2.09
N SER A 81 -0.11 2.20 2.13
CA SER A 81 0.70 2.76 1.04
C SER A 81 1.13 1.74 -0.03
N PHE A 82 0.67 0.49 0.03
CA PHE A 82 1.04 -0.52 -0.97
C PHE A 82 0.73 -0.10 -2.41
N PRO A 83 -0.42 0.55 -2.70
CA PRO A 83 -0.70 1.07 -4.04
C PRO A 83 0.40 2.00 -4.57
N GLU A 84 0.87 2.92 -3.74
CA GLU A 84 1.94 3.86 -4.08
C GLU A 84 3.28 3.14 -4.26
N VAL A 85 3.58 2.16 -3.40
CA VAL A 85 4.81 1.35 -3.47
C VAL A 85 4.85 0.50 -4.75
N ALA A 86 3.72 -0.06 -5.17
CA ALA A 86 3.66 -1.04 -6.26
C ALA A 86 3.43 -0.43 -7.65
N THR A 87 2.89 0.78 -7.75
CA THR A 87 2.46 1.36 -9.04
C THR A 87 3.62 1.55 -10.02
N ILE A 88 4.68 2.28 -9.63
CA ILE A 88 5.81 2.57 -10.52
C ILE A 88 6.54 1.28 -10.94
N PRO A 89 6.91 0.37 -10.00
CA PRO A 89 7.61 -0.84 -10.40
C PRO A 89 6.73 -1.76 -11.26
N LEU A 90 5.41 -1.81 -11.05
CA LEU A 90 4.51 -2.56 -11.93
C LEU A 90 4.54 -2.05 -13.37
N VAL A 91 4.57 -0.73 -13.58
CA VAL A 91 4.71 -0.13 -14.92
C VAL A 91 6.04 -0.54 -15.56
N LEU A 92 7.13 -0.50 -14.80
CA LEU A 92 8.45 -0.88 -15.31
C LEU A 92 8.55 -2.38 -15.61
N LEU A 93 7.98 -3.24 -14.77
CA LEU A 93 7.90 -4.68 -15.01
C LEU A 93 7.12 -5.00 -16.28
N LYS A 94 5.99 -4.32 -16.54
CA LYS A 94 5.22 -4.48 -17.78
C LYS A 94 6.04 -4.10 -19.01
N ARG A 95 6.72 -2.95 -18.97
CA ARG A 95 7.63 -2.52 -20.05
C ARG A 95 8.76 -3.52 -20.27
N LEU A 96 9.38 -4.02 -19.20
CA LEU A 96 10.43 -5.03 -19.29
C LEU A 96 9.92 -6.34 -19.91
N HIS A 97 8.73 -6.79 -19.52
CA HIS A 97 8.10 -8.00 -20.08
C HIS A 97 7.79 -7.86 -21.58
N GLU A 98 7.40 -6.66 -22.03
CA GLU A 98 7.14 -6.36 -23.45
C GLU A 98 8.43 -6.32 -24.27
N GLN A 99 9.53 -5.83 -23.68
CA GLN A 99 10.81 -5.63 -24.38
C GLN A 99 11.72 -6.87 -24.37
N THR A 100 11.59 -7.76 -23.37
CA THR A 100 12.49 -8.90 -23.22
C THR A 100 12.18 -10.03 -24.19
N THR A 101 13.21 -10.52 -24.88
CA THR A 101 13.17 -11.72 -25.72
C THR A 101 13.73 -12.96 -25.00
N VAL A 102 14.16 -12.80 -23.74
CA VAL A 102 14.79 -13.86 -22.96
C VAL A 102 13.70 -14.67 -22.24
N GLU A 103 13.40 -15.86 -22.77
CA GLU A 103 12.32 -16.72 -22.27
C GLU A 103 12.43 -17.07 -20.77
N SER A 104 13.64 -17.27 -20.26
CA SER A 104 13.88 -17.53 -18.83
C SER A 104 13.47 -16.37 -17.91
N LEU A 105 13.41 -15.13 -18.42
CA LEU A 105 12.95 -13.95 -17.68
C LEU A 105 11.44 -13.73 -17.81
N ARG A 106 10.84 -14.10 -18.95
CA ARG A 106 9.43 -13.80 -19.25
C ARG A 106 8.49 -14.36 -18.20
N HIS A 107 8.65 -15.64 -17.85
CA HIS A 107 7.76 -16.29 -16.89
C HIS A 107 7.85 -15.67 -15.48
N PRO A 108 9.03 -15.52 -14.85
CA PRO A 108 9.15 -14.84 -13.55
C PRO A 108 8.57 -13.42 -13.52
N ILE A 109 8.84 -12.61 -14.56
CA ILE A 109 8.30 -11.24 -14.65
C ILE A 109 6.77 -11.28 -14.77
N LYS A 110 6.22 -12.15 -15.64
CA LYS A 110 4.78 -12.31 -15.82
C LYS A 110 4.09 -12.75 -14.52
N CYS A 111 4.66 -13.72 -13.81
CA CYS A 111 4.16 -14.16 -12.51
C CYS A 111 4.09 -13.01 -11.50
N LEU A 112 5.12 -12.16 -11.46
CA LEU A 112 5.12 -11.00 -10.55
C LEU A 112 4.07 -9.96 -10.98
N ILE A 113 3.97 -9.65 -12.27
CA ILE A 113 2.93 -8.74 -12.82
C ILE A 113 1.52 -9.23 -12.46
N ASP A 114 1.27 -10.54 -12.51
CA ASP A 114 -0.05 -11.10 -12.21
C ASP A 114 -0.37 -11.15 -10.71
N GLN A 115 0.65 -11.16 -9.85
CA GLN A 115 0.48 -11.18 -8.39
C GLN A 115 0.20 -9.79 -7.81
N VAL A 116 0.84 -8.74 -8.34
CA VAL A 116 0.70 -7.38 -7.80
C VAL A 116 -0.76 -6.90 -7.75
N PRO A 117 -1.59 -7.04 -8.81
CA PRO A 117 -3.00 -6.66 -8.76
C PRO A 117 -3.79 -7.39 -7.68
N LYS A 118 -3.49 -8.68 -7.43
CA LYS A 118 -4.16 -9.44 -6.37
C LYS A 118 -3.81 -8.87 -4.99
N ASN A 119 -2.57 -8.48 -4.80
CA ASN A 119 -2.12 -7.83 -3.56
C ASN A 119 -2.73 -6.42 -3.41
N LEU A 120 -2.92 -5.69 -4.52
CA LEU A 120 -3.61 -4.39 -4.51
C LEU A 120 -5.06 -4.52 -4.08
N LEU A 121 -5.77 -5.56 -4.55
CA LEU A 121 -7.14 -5.83 -4.10
C LEU A 121 -7.19 -6.15 -2.60
N LYS A 122 -6.32 -7.06 -2.13
CA LYS A 122 -6.21 -7.39 -0.70
C LYS A 122 -5.92 -6.16 0.18
N SER A 123 -5.03 -5.27 -0.29
CA SER A 123 -4.74 -4.02 0.41
C SER A 123 -5.98 -3.13 0.53
N ARG A 124 -6.79 -3.04 -0.54
CA ARG A 124 -8.05 -2.27 -0.51
C ARG A 124 -9.07 -2.85 0.43
N ASP A 125 -9.28 -4.17 0.40
CA ASP A 125 -10.21 -4.85 1.30
C ASP A 125 -9.81 -4.62 2.76
N PHE A 126 -8.51 -4.74 3.06
CA PHE A 126 -7.97 -4.46 4.39
C PHE A 126 -8.14 -2.98 4.80
N GLN A 127 -7.92 -2.03 3.87
CA GLN A 127 -8.14 -0.61 4.14
C GLN A 127 -9.60 -0.31 4.46
N GLU A 128 -10.53 -0.93 3.74
CA GLU A 128 -11.97 -0.80 4.00
C GLU A 128 -12.33 -1.31 5.40
N GLU A 129 -11.85 -2.50 5.78
CA GLU A 129 -12.04 -3.04 7.13
C GLU A 129 -11.46 -2.11 8.23
N CYS A 130 -10.29 -1.53 7.99
CA CYS A 130 -9.69 -0.57 8.92
C CYS A 130 -10.57 0.68 9.09
N ILE A 131 -11.13 1.21 8.00
CA ILE A 131 -12.03 2.38 8.04
C ILE A 131 -13.32 2.01 8.80
N LEU A 132 -13.91 0.84 8.52
CA LEU A 132 -15.10 0.35 9.24
C LEU A 132 -14.83 0.22 10.74
N SER A 133 -13.68 -0.32 11.13
CA SER A 133 -13.27 -0.43 12.53
C SER A 133 -13.13 0.96 13.18
N ALA A 134 -12.50 1.93 12.50
CA ALA A 134 -12.39 3.29 12.99
C ALA A 134 -13.76 3.97 13.17
N ILE A 135 -14.70 3.76 12.24
CA ILE A 135 -16.08 4.24 12.34
C ILE A 135 -16.78 3.63 13.56
N GLN A 136 -16.62 2.33 13.81
CA GLN A 136 -17.20 1.66 14.98
C GLN A 136 -16.66 2.21 16.29
N ILE A 137 -15.34 2.38 16.40
CA ILE A 137 -14.69 2.97 17.59
C ILE A 137 -15.20 4.40 17.83
N LEU A 138 -15.27 5.20 16.78
CA LEU A 138 -15.76 6.58 16.87
C LEU A 138 -17.26 6.63 17.25
N SER A 139 -18.06 5.71 16.72
CA SER A 139 -19.47 5.54 17.07
C SER A 139 -19.65 5.22 18.56
N ALA A 140 -18.90 4.25 19.07
CA ALA A 140 -18.92 3.88 20.48
C ALA A 140 -18.53 5.07 21.38
N HIS A 141 -17.48 5.80 20.98
CA HIS A 141 -17.06 7.01 21.69
C HIS A 141 -18.18 8.06 21.73
N PHE A 142 -18.82 8.38 20.60
CA PHE A 142 -19.92 9.34 20.62
C PHE A 142 -21.16 8.86 21.37
N ALA A 143 -21.45 7.55 21.36
CA ALA A 143 -22.53 6.99 22.16
C ALA A 143 -22.27 7.18 23.65
N GLN A 144 -21.05 6.90 24.12
CA GLN A 144 -20.65 7.08 25.52
C GLN A 144 -20.83 8.51 26.01
N TRP A 145 -20.50 9.51 25.18
CA TRP A 145 -20.57 10.93 25.57
C TRP A 145 -21.84 11.64 25.10
N SER A 146 -22.81 10.91 24.54
CA SER A 146 -24.00 11.46 23.85
C SER A 146 -24.83 12.43 24.68
N TYR A 147 -24.82 12.30 26.01
CA TYR A 147 -25.55 13.16 26.94
C TYR A 147 -24.70 14.21 27.66
N HIS A 148 -23.40 14.27 27.36
CA HIS A 148 -22.50 15.21 28.01
C HIS A 148 -22.80 16.64 27.58
N VAL A 149 -22.73 17.60 28.51
CA VAL A 149 -22.99 19.01 28.20
C VAL A 149 -22.08 19.51 27.08
N SER A 150 -20.80 19.12 27.06
CA SER A 150 -19.85 19.53 26.01
C SER A 150 -19.93 18.71 24.72
N PHE A 151 -20.93 17.82 24.57
CA PHE A 151 -21.03 16.96 23.38
C PHE A 151 -21.13 17.75 22.06
N PRO A 152 -21.94 18.82 21.94
CA PRO A 152 -21.99 19.62 20.71
C PRO A 152 -20.62 20.15 20.26
N GLU A 153 -19.81 20.62 21.22
CA GLU A 153 -18.48 21.17 20.99
C GLU A 153 -17.52 20.07 20.51
N VAL A 154 -17.52 18.91 21.18
CA VAL A 154 -16.68 17.75 20.83
C VAL A 154 -17.07 17.13 19.48
N ALA A 155 -18.37 17.10 19.16
CA ALA A 155 -18.90 16.46 17.95
C ALA A 155 -18.72 17.30 16.67
N THR A 156 -18.49 18.62 16.79
CA THR A 156 -18.56 19.53 15.64
C THR A 156 -17.48 19.26 14.58
N ILE A 157 -16.21 19.18 14.97
CA ILE A 157 -15.11 18.91 14.01
C ILE A 157 -15.26 17.51 13.39
N PRO A 158 -15.44 16.44 14.17
CA PRO A 158 -15.66 15.11 13.62
C PRO A 158 -16.85 15.02 12.65
N LEU A 159 -17.98 15.71 12.95
CA LEU A 159 -19.12 15.75 12.03
C LEU A 159 -18.77 16.38 10.68
N VAL A 160 -17.97 17.45 10.67
CA VAL A 160 -17.51 18.08 9.41
C VAL A 160 -16.64 17.10 8.61
N LEU A 161 -15.72 16.41 9.28
CA LEU A 161 -14.84 15.44 8.63
C LEU A 161 -15.62 14.21 8.12
N LEU A 162 -16.57 13.70 8.89
CA LEU A 162 -17.43 12.59 8.49
C LEU A 162 -18.31 12.94 7.28
N LYS A 163 -18.88 14.15 7.25
CA LYS A 163 -19.66 14.63 6.09
C LYS A 163 -18.80 14.72 4.84
N ARG A 164 -17.60 15.31 4.95
CA ARG A 164 -16.64 15.36 3.85
C ARG A 164 -16.26 13.95 3.38
N LEU A 165 -15.99 13.03 4.31
CA LEU A 165 -15.68 11.64 3.98
C LEU A 165 -16.85 10.95 3.25
N HIS A 166 -18.08 11.16 3.71
CA HIS A 166 -19.30 10.63 3.07
C HIS A 166 -19.50 11.17 1.65
N GLU A 167 -19.20 12.46 1.41
CA GLU A 167 -19.29 13.08 0.09
C GLU A 167 -18.20 12.58 -0.86
N GLN A 168 -16.99 12.35 -0.35
CA GLN A 168 -15.84 11.95 -1.15
C GLN A 168 -15.77 10.43 -1.41
N THR A 169 -16.39 9.62 -0.56
CA THR A 169 -16.30 8.16 -0.70
C THR A 169 -17.10 7.65 -1.91
N THR A 170 -16.42 6.88 -2.74
CA THR A 170 -17.00 6.09 -3.84
C THR A 170 -17.27 4.64 -3.42
N VAL A 171 -16.89 4.26 -2.19
CA VAL A 171 -17.03 2.90 -1.67
C VAL A 171 -18.40 2.74 -1.02
N GLU A 172 -19.29 2.01 -1.68
CA GLU A 172 -20.71 1.88 -1.29
C GLU A 172 -20.90 1.24 0.09
N SER A 173 -20.08 0.24 0.43
CA SER A 173 -20.11 -0.41 1.75
C SER A 173 -19.77 0.53 2.91
N LEU A 174 -19.00 1.61 2.67
CA LEU A 174 -18.67 2.62 3.67
C LEU A 174 -19.75 3.69 3.82
N ARG A 175 -20.53 3.96 2.77
CA ARG A 175 -21.51 5.06 2.75
C ARG A 175 -22.55 4.92 3.86
N HIS A 176 -23.16 3.75 3.97
CA HIS A 176 -24.22 3.54 4.95
C HIS A 176 -23.72 3.66 6.41
N PRO A 177 -22.63 2.98 6.83
CA PRO A 177 -22.06 3.16 8.18
C PRO A 177 -21.70 4.61 8.51
N ILE A 178 -21.06 5.33 7.59
CA ILE A 178 -20.70 6.75 7.79
C ILE A 178 -21.97 7.59 7.95
N LYS A 179 -22.96 7.40 7.08
CA LYS A 179 -24.24 8.12 7.15
C LYS A 179 -24.97 7.88 8.47
N CYS A 180 -25.08 6.63 8.89
CA CYS A 180 -25.70 6.27 10.18
C CYS A 180 -25.00 6.97 11.35
N LEU A 181 -23.66 7.03 11.34
CA LEU A 181 -22.91 7.75 12.35
C LEU A 181 -23.19 9.27 12.31
N ILE A 182 -23.17 9.89 11.13
CA ILE A 182 -23.49 11.31 10.97
C ILE A 182 -24.89 11.62 11.52
N ASP A 183 -25.89 10.84 11.13
CA ASP A 183 -27.28 11.04 11.52
C ASP A 183 -27.43 10.90 13.05
N GLN A 184 -26.81 9.88 13.66
CA GLN A 184 -26.83 9.66 15.10
C GLN A 184 -26.14 10.79 15.89
N VAL A 185 -24.96 11.23 15.46
CA VAL A 185 -24.21 12.29 16.15
C VAL A 185 -24.90 13.63 15.99
N THR A 186 -25.48 13.93 14.82
CA THR A 186 -26.27 15.14 14.58
C THR A 186 -27.49 15.19 15.50
N LYS A 187 -28.23 14.07 15.60
CA LYS A 187 -29.40 13.96 16.50
C LYS A 187 -29.02 14.22 17.96
N ASN A 188 -27.92 13.64 18.43
CA ASN A 188 -27.45 13.83 19.81
C ASN A 188 -27.03 15.29 20.05
N LYS A 189 -26.31 15.90 19.10
CA LYS A 189 -25.90 17.29 19.16
C LYS A 189 -27.12 18.22 19.28
N ASP A 190 -28.10 18.07 18.41
CA ASP A 190 -29.31 18.90 18.40
C ASP A 190 -30.11 18.74 19.70
N PHE A 191 -30.20 17.51 20.23
CA PHE A 191 -30.88 17.25 21.50
C PHE A 191 -30.23 18.02 22.66
N ILE A 192 -28.91 17.96 22.80
CA ILE A 192 -28.18 18.64 23.87
C ILE A 192 -28.24 20.16 23.71
N GLU A 193 -28.12 20.68 22.50
CA GLU A 193 -28.26 22.12 22.25
C GLU A 193 -29.65 22.65 22.60
N ARG A 194 -30.72 21.89 22.35
CA ARG A 194 -32.09 22.27 22.76
C ARG A 194 -32.22 22.29 24.27
N LYS A 195 -31.67 21.29 24.97
CA LYS A 195 -31.67 21.24 26.44
C LYS A 195 -30.89 22.40 27.07
N LYS A 196 -29.69 22.70 26.55
CA LYS A 196 -28.90 23.88 26.96
C LYS A 196 -29.70 25.17 26.84
N ARG A 197 -30.30 25.41 25.67
CA ARG A 197 -31.12 26.61 25.40
C ARG A 197 -32.34 26.69 26.33
N GLY A 198 -33.01 25.56 26.57
CA GLY A 198 -34.15 25.49 27.50
C GLY A 198 -33.76 25.87 28.93
N CYS A 199 -32.66 25.35 29.47
CA CYS A 199 -32.21 25.68 30.83
C CYS A 199 -31.84 27.16 31.01
N ILE A 200 -31.30 27.81 29.97
CA ILE A 200 -30.97 29.24 29.99
C ILE A 200 -32.23 30.12 30.04
N LEU A 201 -33.35 29.66 29.48
CA LEU A 201 -34.62 30.39 29.48
C LEU A 201 -35.36 30.33 30.83
N PHE A 202 -35.06 29.35 31.70
CA PHE A 202 -35.65 29.24 33.05
C PHE A 202 -34.84 29.98 34.14
N THR A 203 -33.73 30.61 33.78
CA THR A 203 -32.83 31.33 34.71
C THR A 203 -32.81 32.85 34.49
N LYS A 204 -33.71 33.37 33.65
CA LYS A 204 -34.01 34.80 33.47
C LYS A 204 -35.46 35.06 33.89
#